data_AF-A0A1W9VMJ1-F1
#
_entry.id   AF-A0A1W9VMJ1-F1
#
_cell.length_a   1.000
_cell.length_b   1.000
_cell.length_c   1.000
_cell.angle_alpha   90.00
_cell.angle_beta   90.00
_cell.angle_gamma   90.00
#
_symmetry.space_group_name_H-M   'P 1'
#
loop_
_entity.id
_entity.type
_entity.pdbx_description
1 polymer ?
#
loop_
_entity_poly.entity_id
_entity_poly.type
_entity_poly.pdbx_seq_one_letter_code
_entity_poly.pdbx_strand_id
1 'polypeptide(L)'
;MVESEDLSMNRVYYDLIEGTTSVGIIYFDSIYELEGLKEKIEAYPIKKFTKDSAKSDLNESIDNIIRSLTTLTYSDERFKNSVDNLLTLCKENSDLTKPGEYNNFYLNSVSDFIKSAEFAGISGNNELLSNLLGYEGLEEFFVSCRQDNKLTNKPGFRAKHNSSRGPSKGGLRIDSIVRYDEVAALSFMMTWKCARSKILFGGGKGGLKINPREFSDSRMDFFDTLSNFGRSIFCVTGPSTDVPAGDVGCGAREIGHLFEGFKSALRDLSLLAYGIKKGVALIGNKIISVEEARDILYKNFDIDYLDKDILKELSTSETYLNLVTAAQITGKPKMGINARTGATMKNL
;
A
#
# COMPACT_ATOMS: atom_id res chain seq x y z
N MET A 1 -16.35 -18.01 -9.26
CA MET A 1 -16.51 -17.03 -10.37
C MET A 1 -15.20 -16.38 -10.80
N VAL A 2 -14.02 -16.83 -10.36
CA VAL A 2 -12.71 -16.40 -10.92
C VAL A 2 -11.88 -17.64 -11.26
N GLU A 3 -12.51 -18.59 -11.96
CA GLU A 3 -11.84 -19.77 -12.54
C GLU A 3 -12.17 -19.92 -14.03
N SER A 4 -13.12 -19.15 -14.57
CA SER A 4 -13.58 -19.26 -15.95
C SER A 4 -12.72 -18.53 -16.99
N GLU A 5 -11.58 -17.95 -16.59
CA GLU A 5 -10.70 -17.18 -17.48
C GLU A 5 -9.20 -17.55 -17.35
N ASP A 6 -8.85 -18.76 -16.89
CA ASP A 6 -7.43 -19.18 -16.72
C ASP A 6 -6.55 -18.23 -15.86
N LEU A 7 -7.19 -17.38 -15.05
CA LEU A 7 -6.53 -16.45 -14.13
C LEU A 7 -6.07 -17.19 -12.86
N SER A 8 -4.92 -17.85 -12.97
CA SER A 8 -4.26 -18.45 -11.82
C SER A 8 -3.76 -17.37 -10.85
N MET A 9 -4.48 -17.20 -9.73
CA MET A 9 -4.04 -16.44 -8.54
C MET A 9 -2.71 -16.96 -7.95
N ASN A 10 -2.28 -18.17 -8.32
CA ASN A 10 -1.07 -18.83 -7.84
C ASN A 10 0.18 -18.51 -8.69
N ARG A 11 0.04 -17.87 -9.87
CA ARG A 11 1.18 -17.44 -10.71
C ARG A 11 1.68 -16.07 -10.31
N VAL A 12 2.28 -16.02 -9.13
CA VAL A 12 2.95 -14.84 -8.62
C VAL A 12 4.44 -14.85 -9.02
N TYR A 13 4.88 -13.72 -9.57
CA TYR A 13 6.25 -13.17 -9.52
C TYR A 13 7.36 -13.57 -10.51
N TYR A 14 7.08 -14.19 -11.66
CA TYR A 14 8.15 -14.37 -12.66
C TYR A 14 7.62 -14.26 -14.09
N ASP A 15 7.38 -13.03 -14.55
CA ASP A 15 7.63 -12.79 -15.97
C ASP A 15 9.13 -12.55 -16.06
N LEU A 16 9.87 -13.58 -16.50
CA LEU A 16 11.21 -13.41 -17.03
C LEU A 16 11.11 -12.30 -18.09
N ILE A 17 11.70 -11.14 -17.80
CA ILE A 17 11.82 -10.07 -18.79
C ILE A 17 12.89 -10.54 -19.78
N GLU A 18 12.48 -11.29 -20.79
CA GLU A 18 13.28 -11.50 -22.00
C GLU A 18 13.13 -10.24 -22.87
N GLY A 19 14.01 -9.27 -22.63
CA GLY A 19 14.16 -8.07 -23.43
C GLY A 19 15.63 -7.64 -23.43
N THR A 20 16.12 -7.18 -24.59
CA THR A 20 17.53 -6.81 -24.83
C THR A 20 18.02 -5.62 -23.99
N THR A 21 17.15 -4.98 -23.23
CA THR A 21 17.49 -4.04 -22.17
C THR A 21 17.33 -4.74 -20.83
N SER A 22 18.44 -5.22 -20.30
CA SER A 22 18.56 -5.67 -18.92
C SER A 22 18.12 -4.55 -17.98
N VAL A 23 16.91 -4.63 -17.42
CA VAL A 23 16.58 -3.91 -16.19
C VAL A 23 17.32 -4.66 -15.09
N GLY A 24 18.59 -4.33 -14.94
CA GLY A 24 19.46 -4.95 -13.95
C GLY A 24 18.89 -4.72 -12.56
N ILE A 25 18.92 -5.76 -11.74
CA ILE A 25 18.89 -5.57 -10.29
C ILE A 25 20.15 -4.76 -9.98
N ILE A 26 20.00 -3.49 -9.62
CA ILE A 26 21.12 -2.73 -9.06
C ILE A 26 21.35 -3.34 -7.67
N TYR A 27 22.26 -4.31 -7.62
CA TYR A 27 22.92 -4.67 -6.38
C TYR A 27 23.86 -3.50 -6.10
N PHE A 28 23.52 -2.68 -5.11
CA PHE A 28 24.58 -1.98 -4.42
C PHE A 28 25.39 -3.07 -3.74
N ASP A 29 26.63 -3.30 -4.21
CA ASP A 29 27.60 -3.99 -3.39
C ASP A 29 27.63 -3.24 -2.07
N SER A 30 27.26 -3.95 -1.02
CA SER A 30 27.39 -3.46 0.34
C SER A 30 28.86 -3.09 0.51
N ILE A 31 29.15 -1.80 0.60
CA ILE A 31 30.47 -1.29 1.02
C ILE A 31 30.81 -1.74 2.46
N TYR A 32 29.86 -2.40 3.14
CA TYR A 32 29.99 -2.89 4.49
C TYR A 32 30.32 -4.39 4.50
N GLU A 33 31.37 -4.73 5.22
CA GLU A 33 31.77 -6.10 5.56
C GLU A 33 30.69 -6.71 6.48
N LEU A 34 30.02 -7.76 6.02
CA LEU A 34 28.95 -8.46 6.76
C LEU A 34 29.48 -9.67 7.57
N GLU A 35 30.79 -9.84 7.64
CA GLU A 35 31.44 -10.94 8.37
C GLU A 35 31.13 -10.84 9.87
N GLY A 36 30.71 -11.96 10.48
CA GLY A 36 30.34 -12.00 11.91
C GLY A 36 28.96 -11.42 12.25
N LEU A 37 28.16 -10.96 11.28
CA LEU A 37 26.84 -10.39 11.55
C LEU A 37 25.88 -11.41 12.18
N LYS A 38 25.96 -12.67 11.74
CA LYS A 38 25.08 -13.74 12.22
C LYS A 38 25.33 -14.03 13.70
N GLU A 39 26.59 -14.14 14.09
CA GLU A 39 27.02 -14.37 15.47
C GLU A 39 26.63 -13.19 16.37
N LYS A 40 26.77 -11.95 15.87
CA LYS A 40 26.32 -10.73 16.58
C LYS A 40 24.80 -10.69 16.80
N ILE A 41 24.02 -11.14 15.82
CA ILE A 41 22.55 -11.23 15.94
C ILE A 41 22.17 -12.30 16.97
N GLU A 42 22.80 -13.47 16.94
CA GLU A 42 22.51 -14.57 17.87
C GLU A 42 22.86 -14.23 19.32
N ALA A 43 23.91 -13.44 19.54
CA ALA A 43 24.31 -12.97 20.88
C ALA A 43 23.50 -11.75 21.38
N TYR A 44 22.61 -11.19 20.55
CA TYR A 44 21.96 -9.92 20.87
C TYR A 44 20.86 -10.10 21.95
N PRO A 45 20.87 -9.28 23.03
CA PRO A 45 19.87 -9.38 24.08
C PRO A 45 18.49 -8.92 23.58
N ILE A 46 17.51 -9.81 23.67
CA ILE A 46 16.11 -9.53 23.31
C ILE A 46 15.37 -8.96 24.53
N LYS A 47 14.81 -7.76 24.38
CA LYS A 47 13.96 -7.16 25.41
C LYS A 47 12.57 -7.79 25.33
N LYS A 48 12.01 -8.20 26.48
CA LYS A 48 10.66 -8.80 26.52
C LYS A 48 9.60 -7.71 26.56
N PHE A 49 8.50 -7.91 25.84
CA PHE A 49 7.32 -7.06 25.95
C PHE A 49 6.78 -7.07 27.38
N THR A 50 6.58 -5.89 27.96
CA THR A 50 5.77 -5.74 29.16
C THR A 50 4.33 -5.47 28.76
N LYS A 51 3.38 -6.09 29.49
CA LYS A 51 1.95 -6.04 29.17
C LYS A 51 1.29 -4.69 29.45
N ASP A 52 2.06 -3.66 29.82
CA ASP A 52 1.50 -2.33 30.05
C ASP A 52 0.94 -1.80 28.74
N SER A 53 -0.33 -1.44 28.73
CA SER A 53 -0.91 -0.73 27.59
C SER A 53 -0.13 0.56 27.38
N ALA A 54 0.33 0.82 26.16
CA ALA A 54 0.86 2.13 25.82
C ALA A 54 -0.15 3.19 26.29
N LYS A 55 0.34 4.20 27.04
CA LYS A 55 -0.49 5.32 27.48
C LYS A 55 -1.14 5.93 26.23
N SER A 56 -2.41 6.34 26.29
CA SER A 56 -3.10 6.96 25.15
C SER A 56 -2.27 8.06 24.50
N ASP A 57 -1.61 8.85 25.33
CA ASP A 57 -0.79 10.00 24.95
C ASP A 57 0.41 9.60 24.09
N LEU A 58 0.98 8.40 24.30
CA LEU A 58 2.09 7.88 23.49
C LEU A 58 1.61 7.51 22.08
N ASN A 59 0.44 6.86 21.96
CA ASN A 59 -0.09 6.48 20.67
C ASN A 59 -0.48 7.73 19.84
N GLU A 60 -1.08 8.74 20.48
CA GLU A 60 -1.38 10.02 19.83
C GLU A 60 -0.10 10.74 19.38
N SER A 61 0.93 10.75 20.23
CA SER A 61 2.24 11.32 19.87
C SER A 61 2.87 10.60 18.68
N ILE A 62 2.79 9.27 18.63
CA ILE A 62 3.30 8.47 17.52
C ILE A 62 2.51 8.73 16.24
N ASP A 63 1.18 8.79 16.30
CA ASP A 63 0.34 9.11 15.15
C ASP A 63 0.71 10.49 14.57
N ASN A 64 0.95 11.49 15.44
CA ASN A 64 1.39 12.82 15.02
C ASN A 64 2.78 12.81 14.36
N ILE A 65 3.72 12.02 14.88
CA ILE A 65 5.04 11.81 14.25
C ILE A 65 4.87 11.14 12.88
N ILE A 66 4.05 10.10 12.76
CA ILE A 66 3.85 9.42 11.47
C ILE A 66 3.26 10.39 10.44
N ARG A 67 2.31 11.25 10.84
CA ARG A 67 1.70 12.26 9.96
C ARG A 67 2.69 13.32 9.47
N SER A 68 3.71 13.65 10.25
CA SER A 68 4.77 14.57 9.80
C SER A 68 5.83 13.87 8.95
N LEU A 69 5.96 12.55 9.05
CA LEU A 69 6.82 11.73 8.18
C LEU A 69 6.18 11.45 6.81
N THR A 70 4.89 11.70 6.66
CA THR A 70 4.17 11.62 5.38
C THR A 70 4.29 12.94 4.63
N THR A 71 5.27 12.99 3.73
CA THR A 71 5.44 14.02 2.69
C THR A 71 5.66 15.47 3.15
N LEU A 72 6.88 15.72 3.64
CA LEU A 72 7.62 16.97 3.48
C LEU A 72 9.07 16.58 3.15
N THR A 73 9.71 17.24 2.17
CA THR A 73 11.11 16.96 1.79
C THR A 73 12.02 17.11 3.01
N TYR A 74 13.17 16.41 3.05
CA TYR A 74 14.16 16.52 4.14
C TYR A 74 14.49 17.97 4.53
N SER A 75 14.29 18.93 3.62
CA SER A 75 14.44 20.36 3.88
C SER A 75 13.42 20.97 4.88
N ASP A 76 12.28 20.34 5.14
CA ASP A 76 11.29 20.86 6.11
C ASP A 76 11.75 20.57 7.55
N GLU A 77 11.84 21.64 8.34
CA GLU A 77 12.25 21.60 9.73
C GLU A 77 11.31 20.73 10.60
N ARG A 78 10.00 20.69 10.29
CA ARG A 78 9.03 19.85 11.01
C ARG A 78 9.30 18.38 10.79
N PHE A 79 9.70 18.00 9.58
CA PHE A 79 10.07 16.63 9.25
C PHE A 79 11.30 16.22 10.07
N LYS A 80 12.36 17.05 10.06
CA LYS A 80 13.58 16.79 10.83
C LYS A 80 13.31 16.64 12.32
N ASN A 81 12.56 17.58 12.90
CA ASN A 81 12.18 17.53 14.32
C ASN A 81 11.40 16.24 14.65
N SER A 82 10.58 15.75 13.73
CA SER A 82 9.80 14.53 13.92
C SER A 82 10.67 13.28 13.83
N VAL A 83 11.67 13.26 12.93
CA VAL A 83 12.69 12.21 12.89
C VAL A 83 13.49 12.21 14.18
N ASP A 84 13.97 13.36 14.66
CA ASP A 84 14.76 13.45 15.89
C ASP A 84 13.95 12.99 17.12
N ASN A 85 12.68 13.36 17.20
CA ASN A 85 11.76 12.88 18.23
C ASN A 85 11.57 11.36 18.16
N LEU A 86 11.36 10.81 16.95
CA LEU A 86 11.22 9.37 16.75
C LEU A 86 12.49 8.61 17.15
N LEU A 87 13.66 9.11 16.77
CA LEU A 87 14.95 8.53 17.14
C LEU A 87 15.18 8.55 18.65
N THR A 88 14.76 9.62 19.32
CA THR A 88 14.81 9.72 20.79
C THR A 88 13.93 8.65 21.44
N LEU A 89 12.68 8.52 20.98
CA LEU A 89 11.77 7.46 21.46
C LEU A 89 12.33 6.06 21.19
N CYS A 90 12.94 5.82 20.02
CA CYS A 90 13.54 4.53 19.69
C CYS A 90 14.71 4.19 20.62
N LYS A 91 15.55 5.17 20.98
CA LYS A 91 16.64 4.99 21.95
C LYS A 91 16.09 4.63 23.33
N GLU A 92 15.06 5.33 23.79
CA GLU A 92 14.41 5.02 25.07
C GLU A 92 13.76 3.64 25.07
N ASN A 93 13.11 3.26 23.97
CA ASN A 93 12.48 1.96 23.81
C ASN A 93 13.50 0.82 23.85
N SER A 94 14.66 1.06 23.22
CA SER A 94 15.76 0.10 23.08
C SER A 94 16.65 -0.01 24.33
N ASP A 95 16.48 0.88 25.30
CA ASP A 95 17.28 0.92 26.53
C ASP A 95 17.06 -0.36 27.37
N LEU A 96 18.10 -1.18 27.46
CA LEU A 96 18.12 -2.46 28.19
C LEU A 96 18.09 -2.29 29.72
N THR A 97 18.39 -1.09 30.23
CA THR A 97 18.32 -0.80 31.66
C THR A 97 16.89 -0.62 32.15
N LYS A 98 15.96 -0.30 31.23
CA LYS A 98 14.54 -0.12 31.53
C LYS A 98 13.76 -1.44 31.34
N PRO A 99 12.74 -1.72 32.19
CA PRO A 99 11.94 -2.91 32.05
C PRO A 99 10.99 -2.79 30.84
N GLY A 100 11.21 -3.67 29.85
CA GLY A 100 10.29 -3.89 28.72
C GLY A 100 10.26 -2.81 27.64
N GLU A 101 9.84 -3.22 26.45
CA GLU A 101 9.57 -2.32 25.32
C GLU A 101 8.21 -1.62 25.50
N TYR A 102 8.07 -0.45 24.90
CA TYR A 102 6.78 0.21 24.77
C TYR A 102 5.82 -0.70 24.01
N ASN A 103 4.56 -0.72 24.43
CA ASN A 103 3.52 -1.52 23.79
C ASN A 103 2.90 -0.75 22.60
N ASN A 104 3.76 -0.28 21.68
CA ASN A 104 3.37 0.33 20.42
C ASN A 104 4.11 -0.37 19.27
N PHE A 105 3.32 -0.89 18.31
CA PHE A 105 3.85 -1.74 17.26
C PHE A 105 4.75 -1.00 16.27
N TYR A 106 4.41 0.24 15.93
CA TYR A 106 5.21 1.09 15.06
C TYR A 106 6.56 1.39 15.71
N LEU A 107 6.55 1.87 16.96
CA LEU A 107 7.77 2.24 17.66
C LEU A 107 8.73 1.06 17.80
N ASN A 108 8.22 -0.14 18.08
CA ASN A 108 9.06 -1.33 18.20
C ASN A 108 9.66 -1.73 16.85
N SER A 109 8.84 -1.71 15.78
CA SER A 109 9.31 -1.99 14.42
C SER A 109 10.42 -1.03 13.96
N VAL A 110 10.28 0.27 14.27
CA VAL A 110 11.29 1.27 13.93
C VAL A 110 12.52 1.15 14.84
N SER A 111 12.35 0.86 16.13
CA SER A 111 13.46 0.66 17.07
C SER A 111 14.38 -0.48 16.61
N ASP A 112 13.81 -1.59 16.15
CA ASP A 112 14.57 -2.72 15.58
C ASP A 112 15.29 -2.34 14.29
N PHE A 113 14.67 -1.51 13.46
CA PHE A 113 15.32 -0.96 12.29
C PHE A 113 16.50 -0.06 12.64
N ILE A 114 16.37 0.85 13.62
CA ILE A 114 17.46 1.75 14.01
C ILE A 114 18.67 0.95 14.52
N LYS A 115 18.45 -0.09 15.32
CA LYS A 115 19.52 -1.02 15.71
C LYS A 115 20.17 -1.68 14.48
N SER A 116 19.36 -2.13 13.53
CA SER A 116 19.86 -2.73 12.28
C SER A 116 20.66 -1.72 11.45
N ALA A 117 20.24 -0.45 11.43
CA ALA A 117 20.93 0.65 10.76
C ALA A 117 22.28 0.98 11.44
N GLU A 118 22.37 0.85 12.76
CA GLU A 118 23.64 0.94 13.49
C GLU A 118 24.59 -0.20 13.12
N PHE A 119 24.10 -1.45 13.10
CA PHE A 119 24.90 -2.61 12.67
C PHE A 119 25.37 -2.49 11.22
N ALA A 120 24.54 -1.93 10.35
CA ALA A 120 24.88 -1.69 8.94
C ALA A 120 25.75 -0.44 8.74
N GLY A 121 26.10 0.32 9.79
CA GLY A 121 26.94 1.50 9.68
C GLY A 121 26.31 2.68 8.92
N ILE A 122 24.97 2.72 8.85
CA ILE A 122 24.21 3.77 8.13
C ILE A 122 23.51 4.74 9.09
N SER A 123 23.51 4.48 10.40
CA SER A 123 22.83 5.31 11.41
C SER A 123 23.35 6.74 11.53
N GLY A 124 24.58 7.01 11.07
CA GLY A 124 25.16 8.37 11.03
C GLY A 124 24.71 9.23 9.85
N ASN A 125 24.00 8.65 8.86
CA ASN A 125 23.53 9.37 7.68
C ASN A 125 22.07 9.84 7.87
N ASN A 126 21.91 11.06 8.35
CA ASN A 126 20.59 11.64 8.65
C ASN A 126 19.68 11.77 7.43
N GLU A 127 20.24 12.07 6.26
CA GLU A 127 19.47 12.18 5.01
C GLU A 127 18.95 10.80 4.59
N LEU A 128 19.81 9.78 4.64
CA LEU A 128 19.42 8.40 4.35
C LEU A 128 18.36 7.89 5.34
N LEU A 129 18.56 8.09 6.65
CA LEU A 129 17.58 7.70 7.66
C LEU A 129 16.24 8.41 7.44
N SER A 130 16.27 9.71 7.11
CA SER A 130 15.07 10.48 6.80
C SER A 130 14.30 9.86 5.62
N ASN A 131 15.00 9.49 4.55
CA ASN A 131 14.39 8.83 3.39
C ASN A 131 13.86 7.42 3.71
N LEU A 132 14.48 6.71 4.65
CA LEU A 132 14.10 5.34 5.04
C LEU A 132 13.00 5.28 6.11
N LEU A 133 12.77 6.38 6.85
CA LEU A 133 11.72 6.52 7.85
C LEU A 133 10.48 7.26 7.31
N GLY A 134 10.68 8.10 6.29
CA GLY A 134 9.63 8.84 5.62
C GLY A 134 8.68 7.95 4.84
N TYR A 135 7.46 8.45 4.64
CA TYR A 135 6.41 7.77 3.89
C TYR A 135 6.07 8.55 2.62
N GLU A 136 6.05 7.85 1.50
CA GLU A 136 5.64 8.41 0.22
C GLU A 136 4.15 8.79 0.18
N GLY A 137 3.32 8.09 0.94
CA GLY A 137 1.92 8.47 1.12
C GLY A 137 1.24 7.64 2.20
N LEU A 138 0.39 8.28 2.99
CA LEU A 138 -0.41 7.58 3.98
C LEU A 138 -1.77 8.24 4.08
N GLU A 139 -2.76 7.53 3.59
CA GLU A 139 -4.11 8.04 3.39
C GLU A 139 -5.00 7.50 4.50
N GLU A 140 -5.74 8.40 5.14
CA GLU A 140 -6.81 8.09 6.08
C GLU A 140 -8.11 8.66 5.50
N PHE A 141 -9.15 7.83 5.49
CA PHE A 141 -10.43 8.21 4.91
C PHE A 141 -11.57 7.44 5.56
N PHE A 142 -12.78 7.90 5.28
CA PHE A 142 -13.99 7.23 5.71
C PHE A 142 -14.62 6.45 4.56
N VAL A 143 -14.94 5.19 4.82
CA VAL A 143 -15.67 4.31 3.92
C VAL A 143 -17.13 4.28 4.32
N SER A 144 -18.02 4.56 3.37
CA SER A 144 -19.45 4.47 3.58
C SER A 144 -19.87 3.01 3.78
N CYS A 145 -20.56 2.76 4.89
CA CYS A 145 -20.95 1.44 5.36
C CYS A 145 -22.43 1.47 5.72
N ARG A 146 -23.23 0.64 5.07
CA ARG A 146 -24.61 0.41 5.48
C ARG A 146 -24.64 -0.72 6.51
N GLN A 147 -25.45 -0.58 7.55
CA GLN A 147 -25.69 -1.62 8.54
C GLN A 147 -27.10 -1.41 9.11
N ASP A 148 -27.96 -2.43 9.03
CA ASP A 148 -29.33 -2.39 9.56
C ASP A 148 -30.14 -1.17 9.09
N ASN A 149 -30.08 -0.88 7.78
CA ASN A 149 -30.68 0.29 7.13
C ASN A 149 -30.17 1.66 7.62
N LYS A 150 -29.06 1.70 8.36
CA LYS A 150 -28.37 2.94 8.74
C LYS A 150 -27.09 3.10 7.95
N LEU A 151 -26.83 4.31 7.49
CA LEU A 151 -25.56 4.68 6.89
C LEU A 151 -24.60 5.14 7.97
N THR A 152 -23.42 4.53 8.00
CA THR A 152 -22.32 4.86 8.91
C THR A 152 -21.02 5.00 8.12
N ASN A 153 -20.00 5.59 8.73
CA ASN A 153 -18.69 5.74 8.13
C ASN A 153 -17.68 4.94 8.95
N LYS A 154 -16.89 4.09 8.29
CA LYS A 154 -15.85 3.27 8.92
C LYS A 154 -14.47 3.80 8.52
N PRO A 155 -13.52 3.96 9.47
CA PRO A 155 -12.16 4.38 9.16
C PRO A 155 -11.45 3.38 8.24
N GLY A 156 -10.84 3.89 7.18
CA GLY A 156 -10.00 3.16 6.24
C GLY A 156 -8.65 3.83 6.09
N PHE A 157 -7.63 3.01 5.81
CA PHE A 157 -6.24 3.43 5.75
C PHE A 157 -5.54 2.80 4.54
N ARG A 158 -4.65 3.55 3.89
CA ARG A 158 -3.68 3.01 2.92
C ARG A 158 -2.33 3.72 3.05
N ALA A 159 -1.31 2.95 3.40
CA ALA A 159 0.07 3.35 3.56
C ALA A 159 0.93 2.86 2.40
N LYS A 160 1.73 3.76 1.85
CA LYS A 160 2.86 3.52 0.95
C LYS A 160 4.11 4.05 1.65
N HIS A 161 4.92 3.13 2.13
CA HIS A 161 6.13 3.49 2.84
C HIS A 161 7.21 3.95 1.87
N ASN A 162 7.65 3.05 0.97
CA ASN A 162 8.75 3.33 0.07
C ASN A 162 8.61 2.48 -1.19
N SER A 163 8.78 3.08 -2.37
CA SER A 163 8.70 2.47 -3.70
C SER A 163 10.03 2.50 -4.48
N SER A 164 11.16 2.75 -3.79
CA SER A 164 12.49 2.87 -4.43
C SER A 164 12.92 1.62 -5.20
N ARG A 165 12.35 0.45 -4.88
CA ARG A 165 12.62 -0.83 -5.54
C ARG A 165 11.57 -1.24 -6.58
N GLY A 166 10.54 -0.43 -6.79
CA GLY A 166 9.36 -0.74 -7.60
C GLY A 166 8.05 -0.40 -6.87
N PRO A 167 6.88 -0.66 -7.48
CA PRO A 167 5.58 -0.33 -6.91
C PRO A 167 5.45 -0.80 -5.46
N SER A 168 4.68 -0.10 -4.63
CA SER A 168 4.42 -0.58 -3.27
C SER A 168 3.58 -1.86 -3.30
N LYS A 169 3.86 -2.83 -2.41
CA LYS A 169 3.06 -4.05 -2.28
C LYS A 169 2.64 -4.27 -0.84
N GLY A 170 1.36 -4.54 -0.63
CA GLY A 170 0.91 -5.02 0.67
C GLY A 170 -0.58 -5.25 0.82
N GLY A 171 -0.89 -6.10 1.80
CA GLY A 171 -2.24 -6.59 2.06
C GLY A 171 -3.20 -5.53 2.63
N LEU A 172 -4.49 -5.82 2.55
CA LEU A 172 -5.60 -5.07 3.11
C LEU A 172 -6.18 -5.86 4.29
N ARG A 173 -6.08 -5.32 5.50
CA ARG A 173 -6.64 -5.94 6.71
C ARG A 173 -8.07 -5.47 6.95
N ILE A 174 -8.99 -6.40 7.22
CA ILE A 174 -10.39 -6.07 7.55
C ILE A 174 -10.64 -6.59 8.96
N ASP A 175 -10.46 -5.72 9.96
CA ASP A 175 -10.56 -6.10 11.36
C ASP A 175 -10.98 -4.89 12.23
N SER A 176 -11.60 -5.14 13.38
CA SER A 176 -12.04 -4.09 14.30
C SER A 176 -10.87 -3.39 15.01
N ILE A 177 -9.71 -4.04 15.08
CA ILE A 177 -8.52 -3.51 15.75
C ILE A 177 -7.63 -2.67 14.85
N VAL A 178 -7.94 -2.53 13.56
CA VAL A 178 -7.11 -1.75 12.61
C VAL A 178 -6.91 -0.33 13.13
N ARG A 179 -5.65 0.12 13.15
CA ARG A 179 -5.24 1.47 13.53
C ARG A 179 -4.24 2.07 12.55
N TYR A 180 -4.11 3.39 12.61
CA TYR A 180 -3.22 4.19 11.79
C TYR A 180 -1.74 3.78 11.97
N ASP A 181 -1.24 3.80 13.21
CA ASP A 181 0.11 3.36 13.59
C ASP A 181 0.43 1.94 13.12
N GLU A 182 -0.51 1.01 13.29
CA GLU A 182 -0.34 -0.38 12.89
C GLU A 182 -0.18 -0.52 11.36
N VAL A 183 -1.02 0.17 10.58
CA VAL A 183 -0.94 0.13 9.11
C VAL A 183 0.37 0.74 8.62
N ALA A 184 0.82 1.84 9.24
CA ALA A 184 2.13 2.41 8.97
C ALA A 184 3.24 1.37 9.24
N ALA A 185 3.30 0.81 10.46
CA ALA A 185 4.30 -0.18 10.87
C ALA A 185 4.36 -1.40 9.92
N LEU A 186 3.19 -1.92 9.53
CA LEU A 186 3.10 -3.04 8.61
C LEU A 186 3.62 -2.68 7.21
N SER A 187 3.36 -1.49 6.70
CA SER A 187 3.89 -1.04 5.40
C SER A 187 5.40 -0.81 5.44
N PHE A 188 5.92 -0.28 6.55
CA PHE A 188 7.35 -0.16 6.82
C PHE A 188 8.03 -1.53 6.74
N MET A 189 7.52 -2.51 7.49
CA MET A 189 8.06 -3.88 7.45
C MET A 189 7.91 -4.55 6.07
N MET A 190 6.86 -4.24 5.31
CA MET A 190 6.72 -4.76 3.95
C MET A 190 7.87 -4.31 3.05
N THR A 191 8.40 -3.10 3.24
CA THR A 191 9.57 -2.61 2.49
C THR A 191 10.77 -3.53 2.72
N TRP A 192 11.09 -3.80 3.99
CA TRP A 192 12.22 -4.65 4.36
C TRP A 192 12.01 -6.11 3.99
N LYS A 193 10.78 -6.62 4.11
CA LYS A 193 10.41 -7.97 3.68
C LYS A 193 10.60 -8.13 2.17
N CYS A 194 10.10 -7.20 1.37
CA CYS A 194 10.29 -7.21 -0.08
C CYS A 194 11.78 -7.15 -0.42
N ALA A 195 12.52 -6.27 0.26
CA ALA A 195 13.94 -6.09 0.04
C ALA A 195 14.74 -7.36 0.32
N ARG A 196 14.49 -7.99 1.48
CA ARG A 196 15.09 -9.27 1.90
C ARG A 196 14.74 -10.41 0.97
N SER A 197 13.50 -10.45 0.48
CA SER A 197 13.01 -11.49 -0.43
C SER A 197 13.48 -11.29 -1.88
N LYS A 198 14.26 -10.23 -2.15
CA LYS A 198 14.78 -9.87 -3.47
C LYS A 198 13.69 -9.67 -4.53
N ILE A 199 12.51 -9.22 -4.13
CA ILE A 199 11.44 -8.84 -5.07
C ILE A 199 11.47 -7.33 -5.35
N LEU A 200 11.11 -6.94 -6.57
CA LEU A 200 11.11 -5.55 -7.05
C LEU A 200 9.82 -4.83 -6.67
N PHE A 201 9.51 -4.85 -5.36
CA PHE A 201 8.40 -4.12 -4.78
C PHE A 201 8.88 -3.32 -3.58
N GLY A 202 8.24 -2.17 -3.40
CA GLY A 202 8.23 -1.40 -2.18
C GLY A 202 7.32 -1.98 -1.10
N GLY A 203 7.17 -1.24 -0.01
CA GLY A 203 6.27 -1.59 1.10
C GLY A 203 4.97 -0.80 1.09
N GLY A 204 3.86 -1.50 0.95
CA GLY A 204 2.52 -0.94 1.16
C GLY A 204 1.77 -1.67 2.27
N LYS A 205 0.68 -1.10 2.75
CA LYS A 205 -0.32 -1.78 3.58
C LYS A 205 -1.61 -0.97 3.61
N GLY A 206 -2.76 -1.61 3.75
CA GLY A 206 -3.97 -0.89 4.11
C GLY A 206 -4.84 -1.67 5.07
N GLY A 207 -5.93 -1.05 5.50
CA GLY A 207 -6.94 -1.73 6.27
C GLY A 207 -8.24 -0.94 6.40
N LEU A 208 -9.29 -1.66 6.75
CA LEU A 208 -10.61 -1.13 7.05
C LEU A 208 -10.98 -1.52 8.48
N LYS A 209 -11.26 -0.53 9.32
CA LYS A 209 -11.65 -0.74 10.71
C LYS A 209 -13.12 -1.12 10.80
N ILE A 210 -13.39 -2.41 10.66
CA ILE A 210 -14.74 -2.98 10.69
C ILE A 210 -14.70 -4.38 11.27
N ASN A 211 -15.73 -4.77 12.02
CA ASN A 211 -15.87 -6.11 12.54
C ASN A 211 -16.78 -6.92 11.59
N PRO A 212 -16.27 -7.88 10.80
CA PRO A 212 -17.12 -8.65 9.88
C PRO A 212 -18.21 -9.45 10.59
N ARG A 213 -18.06 -9.72 11.89
CA ARG A 213 -19.05 -10.46 12.70
C ARG A 213 -20.30 -9.65 13.00
N GLU A 214 -20.23 -8.32 12.92
CA GLU A 214 -21.39 -7.43 13.10
C GLU A 214 -22.35 -7.46 11.89
N PHE A 215 -22.00 -8.21 10.83
CA PHE A 215 -22.76 -8.34 9.59
C PHE A 215 -23.25 -9.79 9.37
N SER A 216 -23.36 -10.59 10.42
CA SER A 216 -23.78 -12.00 10.30
C SER A 216 -25.12 -12.13 9.57
N ASP A 217 -26.07 -11.24 9.90
CA ASP A 217 -27.43 -11.26 9.37
C ASP A 217 -27.59 -10.35 8.13
N SER A 218 -26.55 -9.57 7.80
CA SER A 218 -26.52 -8.57 6.73
C SER A 218 -25.26 -8.68 5.87
N ARG A 219 -24.93 -9.90 5.42
CA ARG A 219 -23.71 -10.17 4.64
C ARG A 219 -23.57 -9.34 3.35
N MET A 220 -24.68 -8.97 2.73
CA MET A 220 -24.66 -8.10 1.54
C MET A 220 -24.20 -6.69 1.89
N ASP A 221 -24.67 -6.12 3.00
CA ASP A 221 -24.23 -4.80 3.49
C ASP A 221 -22.70 -4.78 3.74
N PHE A 222 -22.13 -5.89 4.23
CA PHE A 222 -20.68 -6.05 4.36
C PHE A 222 -19.96 -6.01 3.00
N PHE A 223 -20.45 -6.76 2.01
CA PHE A 223 -19.84 -6.81 0.68
C PHE A 223 -19.97 -5.50 -0.10
N ASP A 224 -21.09 -4.79 0.06
CA ASP A 224 -21.26 -3.43 -0.46
C ASP A 224 -20.23 -2.47 0.18
N THR A 225 -20.00 -2.62 1.48
CA THR A 225 -18.97 -1.85 2.20
C THR A 225 -17.56 -2.15 1.68
N LEU A 226 -17.26 -3.41 1.31
CA LEU A 226 -15.97 -3.76 0.67
C LEU A 226 -15.84 -3.15 -0.72
N SER A 227 -16.92 -3.11 -1.50
CA SER A 227 -16.94 -2.44 -2.81
C SER A 227 -16.69 -0.93 -2.65
N ASN A 228 -17.30 -0.30 -1.65
CA ASN A 228 -17.04 1.10 -1.30
C ASN A 228 -15.59 1.31 -0.85
N PHE A 229 -15.02 0.39 -0.07
CA PHE A 229 -13.62 0.45 0.33
C PHE A 229 -12.68 0.37 -0.89
N GLY A 230 -13.00 -0.51 -1.85
CA GLY A 230 -12.29 -0.60 -3.12
C GLY A 230 -12.31 0.73 -3.88
N ARG A 231 -13.48 1.35 -4.00
CA ARG A 231 -13.61 2.69 -4.61
C ARG A 231 -12.77 3.75 -3.87
N SER A 232 -12.72 3.71 -2.55
CA SER A 232 -11.98 4.68 -1.73
C SER A 232 -10.45 4.62 -1.91
N ILE A 233 -9.87 3.42 -2.01
CA ILE A 233 -8.42 3.28 -2.20
C ILE A 233 -8.00 3.32 -3.67
N PHE A 234 -8.96 3.30 -4.60
CA PHE A 234 -8.68 3.21 -6.03
C PHE A 234 -7.75 4.33 -6.53
N CYS A 235 -8.02 5.58 -6.19
CA CYS A 235 -7.25 6.72 -6.70
C CYS A 235 -5.79 6.74 -6.23
N VAL A 236 -5.48 6.02 -5.15
CA VAL A 236 -4.13 5.96 -4.57
C VAL A 236 -3.48 4.60 -4.82
N THR A 237 -4.08 3.71 -5.61
CA THR A 237 -3.51 2.41 -5.95
C THR A 237 -3.46 2.23 -7.46
N GLY A 238 -2.66 1.27 -7.92
CA GLY A 238 -2.52 0.95 -9.33
C GLY A 238 -1.34 0.01 -9.59
N PRO A 239 -1.36 -0.73 -10.70
CA PRO A 239 -0.30 -1.67 -11.05
C PRO A 239 1.10 -1.04 -11.09
N SER A 240 1.21 0.24 -11.46
CA SER A 240 2.49 0.95 -11.60
C SER A 240 2.96 1.65 -10.33
N THR A 241 2.11 1.76 -9.29
CA THR A 241 2.42 2.59 -8.11
C THR A 241 2.23 1.86 -6.78
N ASP A 242 1.10 1.18 -6.58
CA ASP A 242 0.79 0.47 -5.34
C ASP A 242 -0.25 -0.62 -5.56
N VAL A 243 0.12 -1.87 -5.25
CA VAL A 243 -0.63 -3.08 -5.60
C VAL A 243 -1.14 -3.77 -4.32
N PRO A 244 -2.45 -3.66 -4.00
CA PRO A 244 -3.04 -4.33 -2.84
C PRO A 244 -3.03 -5.87 -2.91
N ALA A 245 -3.26 -6.52 -1.78
CA ALA A 245 -3.46 -7.97 -1.66
C ALA A 245 -4.39 -8.28 -0.48
N GLY A 246 -4.72 -9.56 -0.27
CA GLY A 246 -5.38 -10.02 0.96
C GLY A 246 -4.48 -9.95 2.20
N ASP A 247 -5.10 -9.90 3.37
CA ASP A 247 -4.51 -10.06 4.71
C ASP A 247 -5.59 -10.63 5.65
N VAL A 248 -5.36 -10.59 6.97
CA VAL A 248 -6.36 -10.92 8.00
C VAL A 248 -7.72 -10.27 7.69
N GLY A 249 -8.76 -11.09 7.63
CA GLY A 249 -10.12 -10.67 7.32
C GLY A 249 -10.41 -10.37 5.85
N CYS A 250 -9.41 -10.47 4.96
CA CYS A 250 -9.53 -10.20 3.54
C CYS A 250 -8.98 -11.36 2.69
N GLY A 251 -9.81 -12.37 2.45
CA GLY A 251 -9.48 -13.51 1.59
C GLY A 251 -9.85 -13.26 0.13
N ALA A 252 -9.82 -14.31 -0.69
CA ALA A 252 -10.15 -14.24 -2.12
C ALA A 252 -11.56 -13.70 -2.38
N ARG A 253 -12.54 -14.04 -1.52
CA ARG A 253 -13.91 -13.53 -1.63
C ARG A 253 -13.97 -12.03 -1.39
N GLU A 254 -13.35 -11.55 -0.32
CA GLU A 254 -13.32 -10.12 0.02
C GLU A 254 -12.57 -9.31 -1.05
N ILE A 255 -11.48 -9.87 -1.59
CA ILE A 255 -10.78 -9.32 -2.75
C ILE A 255 -11.68 -9.22 -3.99
N GLY A 256 -12.56 -10.20 -4.22
CA GLY A 256 -13.54 -10.14 -5.31
C GLY A 256 -14.50 -8.94 -5.19
N HIS A 257 -14.98 -8.62 -3.98
CA HIS A 257 -15.83 -7.45 -3.78
C HIS A 257 -15.05 -6.13 -3.87
N LEU A 258 -13.81 -6.11 -3.40
CA LEU A 258 -12.90 -4.97 -3.61
C LEU A 258 -12.65 -4.72 -5.10
N PHE A 259 -12.48 -5.79 -5.88
CA PHE A 259 -12.32 -5.74 -7.33
C PHE A 259 -13.51 -5.09 -8.02
N GLU A 260 -14.76 -5.42 -7.65
CA GLU A 260 -15.94 -4.74 -8.19
C GLU A 260 -15.93 -3.23 -7.87
N GLY A 261 -15.45 -2.86 -6.68
CA GLY A 261 -15.19 -1.46 -6.32
C GLY A 261 -14.18 -0.78 -7.23
N PHE A 262 -13.04 -1.42 -7.47
CA PHE A 262 -12.00 -0.92 -8.38
C PHE A 262 -12.49 -0.77 -9.81
N LYS A 263 -13.17 -1.78 -10.33
CA LYS A 263 -13.77 -1.79 -11.67
C LYS A 263 -14.77 -0.67 -11.85
N SER A 264 -15.64 -0.48 -10.85
CA SER A 264 -16.62 0.61 -10.82
C SER A 264 -15.94 1.98 -10.84
N ALA A 265 -14.88 2.17 -10.03
CA ALA A 265 -14.10 3.40 -10.01
C ALA A 265 -13.35 3.65 -11.33
N LEU A 266 -12.73 2.63 -11.92
CA LEU A 266 -12.04 2.72 -13.19
C LEU A 266 -12.99 3.08 -14.34
N ARG A 267 -14.20 2.51 -14.36
CA ARG A 267 -15.24 2.88 -15.33
C ARG A 267 -15.60 4.36 -15.21
N ASP A 268 -15.86 4.85 -14.00
CA ASP A 268 -16.15 6.26 -13.74
C ASP A 268 -15.02 7.18 -14.21
N LEU A 269 -13.77 6.81 -13.89
CA LEU A 269 -12.56 7.52 -14.30
C LEU A 269 -12.44 7.58 -15.83
N SER A 270 -12.71 6.47 -16.50
CA SER A 270 -12.62 6.33 -17.96
C SER A 270 -13.69 7.15 -18.68
N LEU A 271 -14.93 7.13 -18.18
CA LEU A 271 -16.03 7.94 -18.71
C LEU A 271 -15.75 9.44 -18.57
N LEU A 272 -15.11 9.83 -17.47
CA LEU A 272 -14.70 11.21 -17.21
C LEU A 272 -13.54 11.63 -18.14
N ALA A 273 -12.48 10.82 -18.23
CA ALA A 273 -11.31 11.11 -19.07
C ALA A 273 -11.67 11.17 -20.57
N TYR A 274 -12.56 10.28 -21.03
CA TYR A 274 -13.06 10.24 -22.40
C TYR A 274 -14.00 11.41 -22.75
N GLY A 275 -14.63 12.03 -21.74
CA GLY A 275 -15.50 13.20 -21.91
C GLY A 275 -16.99 12.87 -22.06
N ILE A 276 -17.42 11.63 -21.80
CA ILE A 276 -18.85 11.29 -21.70
C ILE A 276 -19.44 11.89 -20.42
N LYS A 277 -18.75 11.68 -19.28
CA LYS A 277 -19.11 12.31 -18.01
C LYS A 277 -18.42 13.66 -17.93
N LYS A 278 -19.19 14.74 -17.71
CA LYS A 278 -18.67 16.12 -17.68
C LYS A 278 -18.50 16.60 -16.24
N GLY A 279 -17.50 17.46 -16.03
CA GLY A 279 -17.24 18.10 -14.74
C GLY A 279 -16.32 17.26 -13.85
N VAL A 280 -16.90 16.62 -12.83
CA VAL A 280 -16.17 15.85 -11.82
C VAL A 280 -16.87 14.52 -11.53
N ALA A 281 -16.16 13.57 -10.95
CA ALA A 281 -16.71 12.32 -10.45
C ALA A 281 -16.36 12.09 -8.97
N LEU A 282 -17.32 11.63 -8.18
CA LEU A 282 -17.05 11.13 -6.84
C LEU A 282 -16.55 9.68 -6.92
N ILE A 283 -15.28 9.46 -6.62
CA ILE A 283 -14.65 8.14 -6.55
C ILE A 283 -14.33 7.84 -5.10
N GLY A 284 -15.11 6.94 -4.50
CA GLY A 284 -15.07 6.63 -3.08
C GLY A 284 -15.32 7.89 -2.24
N ASN A 285 -14.25 8.43 -1.66
CA ASN A 285 -14.25 9.61 -0.80
C ASN A 285 -13.54 10.84 -1.42
N LYS A 286 -13.16 10.80 -2.70
CA LYS A 286 -12.49 11.91 -3.40
C LYS A 286 -13.32 12.40 -4.59
N ILE A 287 -13.41 13.72 -4.75
CA ILE A 287 -13.94 14.35 -5.96
C ILE A 287 -12.77 14.46 -6.94
N ILE A 288 -12.93 13.86 -8.12
CA ILE A 288 -11.89 13.76 -9.15
C ILE A 288 -12.30 14.59 -10.35
N SER A 289 -11.43 15.51 -10.76
CA SER A 289 -11.53 16.29 -12.00
C SER A 289 -11.11 15.48 -13.24
N VAL A 290 -11.39 16.02 -14.43
CA VAL A 290 -10.97 15.39 -15.69
C VAL A 290 -9.44 15.27 -15.78
N GLU A 291 -8.71 16.28 -15.32
CA GLU A 291 -7.25 16.29 -15.35
C GLU A 291 -6.67 15.25 -14.40
N GLU A 292 -7.16 15.19 -13.15
CA GLU A 292 -6.76 14.16 -12.19
C GLU A 292 -7.11 12.75 -12.68
N ALA A 293 -8.25 12.58 -13.35
CA ALA A 293 -8.63 11.29 -13.93
C ALA A 293 -7.64 10.83 -14.99
N ARG A 294 -7.21 11.74 -15.86
CA ARG A 294 -6.19 11.47 -16.89
C ARG A 294 -4.83 11.16 -16.26
N ASP A 295 -4.46 11.91 -15.23
CA ASP A 295 -3.24 11.68 -14.47
C ASP A 295 -3.22 10.32 -13.78
N ILE A 296 -4.34 9.90 -13.18
CA ILE A 296 -4.46 8.57 -12.57
C ILE A 296 -4.34 7.49 -13.63
N LEU A 297 -5.04 7.59 -14.77
CA LEU A 297 -4.93 6.63 -15.86
C LEU A 297 -3.48 6.49 -16.35
N TYR A 298 -2.80 7.62 -16.54
CA TYR A 298 -1.43 7.63 -17.01
C TYR A 298 -0.46 7.07 -15.95
N LYS A 299 -0.43 7.66 -14.75
CA LYS A 299 0.56 7.34 -13.71
C LYS A 299 0.34 5.97 -13.07
N ASN A 300 -0.91 5.60 -12.81
CA ASN A 300 -1.21 4.39 -12.05
C ASN A 300 -1.41 3.16 -12.94
N PHE A 301 -1.92 3.34 -14.17
CA PHE A 301 -2.31 2.26 -15.07
C PHE A 301 -1.52 2.20 -16.38
N ASP A 302 -0.62 3.15 -16.64
CA ASP A 302 0.14 3.24 -17.90
C ASP A 302 -0.78 3.35 -19.13
N ILE A 303 -1.86 4.12 -18.99
CA ILE A 303 -2.85 4.34 -20.05
C ILE A 303 -2.69 5.75 -20.63
N ASP A 304 -2.37 5.81 -21.92
CA ASP A 304 -2.36 7.07 -22.66
C ASP A 304 -3.81 7.58 -22.84
N TYR A 305 -4.13 8.64 -22.11
CA TYR A 305 -5.44 9.28 -22.17
C TYR A 305 -5.66 10.10 -23.45
N LEU A 306 -4.64 10.27 -24.30
CA LEU A 306 -4.79 10.89 -25.62
C LEU A 306 -5.25 9.86 -26.67
N ASP A 307 -5.04 8.56 -26.44
CA ASP A 307 -5.57 7.49 -27.29
C ASP A 307 -7.07 7.32 -27.02
N LYS A 308 -7.88 7.96 -27.87
CA LYS A 308 -9.35 7.88 -27.82
C LYS A 308 -9.88 6.46 -28.04
N ASP A 309 -9.16 5.61 -28.77
CA ASP A 309 -9.57 4.22 -28.96
C ASP A 309 -9.42 3.45 -27.64
N ILE A 310 -8.32 3.63 -26.90
CA ILE A 310 -8.14 3.02 -25.56
C ILE A 310 -9.24 3.49 -24.61
N LEU A 311 -9.47 4.80 -24.54
CA LEU A 311 -10.49 5.33 -23.63
C LEU A 311 -11.90 4.87 -24.01
N LYS A 312 -12.21 4.77 -25.30
CA LYS A 312 -13.48 4.21 -25.77
C LYS A 312 -13.60 2.73 -25.40
N GLU A 313 -12.55 1.93 -25.62
CA GLU A 313 -12.54 0.52 -25.29
C GLU A 313 -12.68 0.30 -23.78
N LEU A 314 -11.93 1.04 -22.96
CA LEU A 314 -11.99 0.98 -21.51
C LEU A 314 -13.37 1.38 -20.96
N SER A 315 -14.03 2.33 -21.62
CA SER A 315 -15.35 2.80 -21.24
C SER A 315 -16.50 1.96 -21.78
N THR A 316 -16.28 1.02 -22.71
CA THR A 316 -17.36 0.24 -23.35
C THR A 316 -17.19 -1.28 -23.27
N SER A 317 -15.97 -1.81 -23.31
CA SER A 317 -15.66 -3.24 -23.24
C SER A 317 -15.53 -3.71 -21.79
N GLU A 318 -16.41 -4.62 -21.38
CA GLU A 318 -16.36 -5.23 -20.05
C GLU A 318 -15.10 -6.09 -19.87
N THR A 319 -14.70 -6.84 -20.91
CA THR A 319 -13.49 -7.67 -20.88
C THR A 319 -12.24 -6.84 -20.68
N TYR A 320 -12.06 -5.76 -21.46
CA TYR A 320 -10.88 -4.90 -21.34
C TYR A 320 -10.83 -4.19 -19.98
N LEU A 321 -11.98 -3.69 -19.51
CA LEU A 321 -12.09 -3.10 -18.17
C LEU A 321 -11.69 -4.10 -17.07
N ASN A 322 -12.19 -5.34 -17.12
CA ASN A 322 -11.86 -6.36 -16.13
C ASN A 322 -10.36 -6.64 -16.09
N LEU A 323 -9.69 -6.69 -17.24
CA LEU A 323 -8.26 -6.98 -17.32
C LEU A 323 -7.39 -5.83 -16.81
N VAL A 324 -7.73 -4.58 -17.16
CA VAL A 324 -7.05 -3.40 -16.60
C VAL A 324 -7.28 -3.32 -15.09
N THR A 325 -8.49 -3.63 -14.62
CA THR A 325 -8.77 -3.69 -13.18
C THR A 325 -7.97 -4.81 -12.50
N ALA A 326 -7.82 -5.97 -13.15
CA ALA A 326 -7.10 -7.11 -12.58
C ALA A 326 -5.61 -6.80 -12.37
N ALA A 327 -5.03 -5.94 -13.19
CA ALA A 327 -3.67 -5.44 -13.01
C ALA A 327 -3.48 -4.75 -11.64
N GLN A 328 -4.51 -4.07 -11.11
CA GLN A 328 -4.45 -3.39 -9.82
C GLN A 328 -4.23 -4.33 -8.64
N ILE A 329 -4.68 -5.58 -8.74
CA ILE A 329 -4.54 -6.60 -7.68
C ILE A 329 -3.34 -7.51 -7.95
N THR A 330 -3.14 -7.89 -9.21
CA THR A 330 -2.08 -8.81 -9.63
C THR A 330 -0.71 -8.14 -9.72
N GLY A 331 -0.67 -6.82 -9.91
CA GLY A 331 0.55 -6.06 -10.19
C GLY A 331 1.10 -6.28 -11.60
N LYS A 332 0.26 -6.72 -12.55
CA LYS A 332 0.66 -7.00 -13.94
C LYS A 332 0.06 -5.97 -14.90
N PRO A 333 0.69 -4.80 -15.10
CA PRO A 333 0.14 -3.71 -15.93
C PRO A 333 -0.13 -4.15 -17.38
N LYS A 334 0.68 -5.05 -17.93
CA LYS A 334 0.57 -5.52 -19.33
C LYS A 334 -0.63 -6.44 -19.63
N MET A 335 -1.39 -6.88 -18.62
CA MET A 335 -2.52 -7.79 -18.84
C MET A 335 -3.65 -7.15 -19.67
N GLY A 336 -3.93 -5.85 -19.48
CA GLY A 336 -4.91 -5.14 -20.30
C GLY A 336 -4.43 -4.95 -21.73
N ILE A 337 -3.20 -4.44 -21.90
CA ILE A 337 -2.61 -4.10 -23.21
C ILE A 337 -2.55 -5.32 -24.14
N ASN A 338 -2.14 -6.49 -23.62
CA ASN A 338 -2.02 -7.71 -24.41
C ASN A 338 -3.38 -8.28 -24.85
N ALA A 339 -4.44 -8.07 -24.07
CA ALA A 339 -5.76 -8.50 -24.48
C ALA A 339 -6.37 -7.60 -25.55
N ARG A 340 -6.05 -6.30 -25.54
CA ARG A 340 -6.39 -5.39 -26.64
C ARG A 340 -5.77 -5.85 -27.95
N THR A 341 -4.48 -6.18 -27.96
CA THR A 341 -3.78 -6.65 -29.17
C THR A 341 -4.32 -7.99 -29.67
N GLY A 342 -4.69 -8.90 -28.74
CA GLY A 342 -5.36 -10.16 -29.07
C GLY A 342 -6.78 -10.00 -29.64
N ALA A 343 -7.57 -9.05 -29.15
CA ALA A 343 -8.97 -8.84 -29.57
C ALA A 343 -9.13 -7.93 -30.80
N THR A 344 -8.19 -7.01 -31.03
CA THR A 344 -8.29 -6.02 -32.13
C THR A 344 -7.53 -6.43 -33.40
N MET A 345 -6.79 -7.54 -33.43
CA MET A 345 -5.82 -7.86 -34.48
C MET A 345 -4.94 -6.65 -34.88
N LYS A 346 -4.69 -5.71 -33.95
CA LYS A 346 -3.68 -4.65 -34.14
C LYS A 346 -2.30 -5.23 -33.76
N ASN A 347 -1.87 -6.23 -34.52
CA ASN A 347 -0.48 -6.63 -34.68
C ASN A 347 -0.22 -6.66 -36.19
N LEU A 348 0.09 -5.48 -36.75
CA LEU A 348 0.90 -5.26 -37.94
C LEU A 348 1.70 -3.97 -37.73
#